data_AF-A0A6P8EJM3-F1
#
_entry.id   AF-A0A6P8EJM3-F1
#
_cell.length_a   1.000
_cell.length_b   1.000
_cell.length_c   1.000
_cell.angle_alpha   90.00
_cell.angle_beta   90.00
_cell.angle_gamma   90.00
#
_symmetry.space_group_name_H-M   'P 1'
#
loop_
_entity.id
_entity.type
_entity.pdbx_description
1 polymer ?
#
loop_
_entity_poly.entity_id
_entity_poly.type
_entity_poly.pdbx_seq_one_letter_code
_entity_poly.pdbx_strand_id
1 'polypeptide(L)'
;MRKKVSWIPYSLLSGKIVCGKVVSNMTSQHLKLGFYMKVIGDSLKFIAQLNQSWSKTHTPTLESKIGFCRKPSIADSVELYEELLFCMATHGKAKSKLIPSAFVPNDSVLVILNETPIDYGHVFLVPFRWNSHVKHLDATFLAMLVKMAVEINNHSFHLLHGSSSSISSQLYFEACYFSNPLAVELMPLETFFTDEQTGIRICAVLDYPIKTLLFESNHNFKALVDIVSRISSQLLELNITYNILVSDRGRKIYMLLQANFCSLSAWECGGYFLFNSQHEFDKATEDSIFDLLCGASLDTEGFEMVQQLCCNIVASFSI
;
A
#
# COMPACT_ATOMS: atom_id res chain seq x y z
N MET A 1 25.43 16.44 19.51
CA MET A 1 24.49 17.52 19.16
C MET A 1 23.22 16.85 18.63
N ARG A 2 22.15 16.73 19.44
CA ARG A 2 20.97 15.92 19.12
C ARG A 2 20.10 16.63 18.06
N LYS A 3 19.97 16.07 16.87
CA LYS A 3 19.07 16.60 15.82
C LYS A 3 17.65 16.08 16.05
N LYS A 4 16.68 16.98 15.88
CA LYS A 4 15.26 16.82 16.20
C LYS A 4 14.53 16.14 15.04
N VAL A 5 13.86 15.02 15.30
CA VAL A 5 12.81 14.48 14.44
C VAL A 5 11.44 14.97 14.94
N SER A 6 10.54 15.25 13.99
CA SER A 6 9.26 15.93 14.22
C SER A 6 8.06 15.02 13.88
N TRP A 7 6.99 15.12 14.68
CA TRP A 7 5.88 14.14 14.78
C TRP A 7 4.49 14.80 14.63
N ILE A 8 3.43 14.04 14.35
CA ILE A 8 2.05 14.57 14.18
C ILE A 8 1.00 13.72 14.97
N PRO A 9 0.20 14.31 15.88
CA PRO A 9 -0.98 13.66 16.50
C PRO A 9 -2.29 13.93 15.72
N TYR A 10 -3.29 13.05 15.85
CA TYR A 10 -4.53 13.04 15.02
C TYR A 10 -5.86 12.78 15.76
N SER A 11 -6.96 13.50 15.39
CA SER A 11 -8.39 13.10 15.55
C SER A 11 -9.30 13.26 14.35
N LEU A 12 -10.29 12.35 14.35
CA LEU A 12 -11.71 12.48 13.98
C LEU A 12 -12.20 13.89 13.60
N LEU A 13 -12.41 14.07 12.30
CA LEU A 13 -13.14 15.17 11.64
C LEU A 13 -12.45 16.54 11.72
N SER A 14 -11.84 16.91 10.58
CA SER A 14 -11.27 18.20 10.18
C SER A 14 -9.81 18.49 10.61
N GLY A 15 -8.88 18.44 9.66
CA GLY A 15 -7.60 19.16 9.81
C GLY A 15 -6.43 18.68 8.93
N LYS A 16 -6.16 19.45 7.86
CA LYS A 16 -5.02 19.38 6.91
C LYS A 16 -3.68 18.91 7.50
N ILE A 17 -2.94 18.10 6.75
CA ILE A 17 -1.52 17.79 7.00
C ILE A 17 -0.64 19.02 6.70
N VAL A 18 0.30 19.32 7.60
CA VAL A 18 1.43 20.23 7.36
C VAL A 18 2.71 19.40 7.35
N CYS A 19 3.30 19.23 6.17
CA CYS A 19 4.59 18.55 6.00
C CYS A 19 5.73 19.32 6.68
N GLY A 20 6.56 18.60 7.43
CA GLY A 20 7.79 19.12 8.01
C GLY A 20 8.84 19.45 6.94
N LYS A 21 9.73 20.40 7.26
CA LYS A 21 10.82 20.86 6.41
C LYS A 21 11.91 19.78 6.32
N VAL A 22 12.15 19.29 5.11
CA VAL A 22 13.32 18.46 4.77
C VAL A 22 14.58 19.30 4.95
N VAL A 23 15.52 18.83 5.78
CA VAL A 23 16.92 19.26 5.71
C VAL A 23 17.70 18.03 5.26
N SER A 24 17.61 17.73 3.98
CA SER A 24 18.59 16.89 3.31
C SER A 24 19.56 17.83 2.60
N ASN A 25 20.85 17.73 2.94
CA ASN A 25 21.91 18.14 2.02
C ASN A 25 22.01 17.08 0.92
N MET A 26 20.95 16.91 0.13
CA MET A 26 21.07 16.18 -1.13
C MET A 26 21.54 17.19 -2.17
N THR A 27 22.85 17.23 -2.39
CA THR A 27 23.38 17.71 -3.66
C THR A 27 22.80 16.82 -4.75
N SER A 28 21.79 17.34 -5.44
CA SER A 28 21.21 16.76 -6.65
C SER A 28 22.30 16.69 -7.73
N GLN A 29 23.10 15.62 -7.73
CA GLN A 29 24.10 15.36 -8.77
C GLN A 29 23.84 14.09 -9.59
N HIS A 30 22.74 13.34 -9.38
CA HIS A 30 22.46 12.13 -10.17
C HIS A 30 21.01 11.97 -10.66
N LEU A 31 20.28 13.06 -10.93
CA LEU A 31 19.01 12.99 -11.68
C LEU A 31 19.27 13.19 -13.19
N LYS A 32 19.92 12.19 -13.80
CA LYS A 32 19.80 11.90 -15.24
C LYS A 32 19.34 10.44 -15.40
N LEU A 33 18.26 10.09 -14.71
CA LEU A 33 17.52 8.86 -15.00
C LEU A 33 16.53 9.21 -16.11
N GLY A 34 16.73 8.65 -17.29
CA GLY A 34 15.69 8.67 -18.32
C GLY A 34 14.56 7.75 -17.86
N PHE A 35 13.55 8.31 -17.20
CA PHE A 35 12.31 7.60 -16.90
C PHE A 35 11.48 7.56 -18.18
N TYR A 36 11.43 6.41 -18.83
CA TYR A 36 10.57 6.20 -19.98
C TYR A 36 9.30 5.48 -19.50
N MET A 37 8.17 6.15 -19.68
CA MET A 37 6.86 5.58 -19.42
C MET A 37 6.08 5.44 -20.72
N LYS A 38 5.31 4.37 -20.85
CA LYS A 38 4.30 4.22 -21.90
C LYS A 38 3.05 3.55 -21.35
N VAL A 39 1.94 3.80 -22.02
CA VAL A 39 0.73 2.99 -21.84
C VAL A 39 0.80 1.81 -22.82
N ILE A 40 0.47 0.62 -22.33
CA ILE A 40 0.41 -0.61 -23.11
C ILE A 40 -1.06 -0.98 -23.28
N GLY A 41 -1.46 -1.11 -24.55
CA GLY A 41 -2.83 -1.45 -24.93
C GLY A 41 -3.80 -0.27 -24.80
N ASP A 42 -4.87 -0.33 -25.58
CA ASP A 42 -5.96 0.65 -25.53
C ASP A 42 -7.10 0.20 -24.62
N SER A 43 -7.18 -1.09 -24.32
CA SER A 43 -8.29 -1.74 -23.60
C SER A 43 -8.13 -1.59 -22.10
N LEU A 44 -7.06 -2.18 -21.55
CA LEU A 44 -6.75 -2.20 -20.12
C LEU A 44 -5.84 -1.05 -19.70
N LYS A 45 -5.07 -0.49 -20.65
CA LYS A 45 -4.22 0.69 -20.46
C LYS A 45 -3.19 0.49 -19.33
N PHE A 46 -2.49 -0.64 -19.37
CA PHE A 46 -1.40 -0.91 -18.42
C PHE A 46 -0.32 0.17 -18.53
N ILE A 47 0.32 0.51 -17.42
CA ILE A 47 1.42 1.47 -17.39
C ILE A 47 2.72 0.67 -17.34
N ALA A 48 3.65 0.96 -18.25
CA ALA A 48 5.00 0.43 -18.20
C ALA A 48 5.98 1.56 -17.91
N GLN A 49 6.90 1.33 -16.99
CA GLN A 49 8.02 2.21 -16.70
C GLN A 49 9.34 1.45 -16.84
N LEU A 50 10.29 2.04 -17.57
CA LEU A 50 11.64 1.51 -17.72
C LEU A 50 12.61 2.19 -16.75
N ASN A 51 13.27 1.38 -15.93
CA ASN A 51 14.30 1.77 -14.97
C ASN A 51 15.63 1.09 -15.32
N GLN A 52 16.32 1.54 -16.38
CA GLN A 52 17.53 0.90 -16.92
C GLN A 52 18.72 0.80 -15.94
N SER A 53 18.77 1.65 -14.91
CA SER A 53 19.84 1.64 -13.89
C SER A 53 19.44 0.96 -12.58
N TRP A 54 18.27 0.32 -12.53
CA TRP A 54 17.88 -0.53 -11.40
C TRP A 54 18.55 -1.90 -11.56
N SER A 55 19.82 -2.00 -11.18
CA SER A 55 20.51 -3.30 -11.17
C SER A 55 19.90 -4.21 -10.10
N LYS A 56 19.88 -5.53 -10.33
CA LYS A 56 19.52 -6.55 -9.33
C LYS A 56 20.38 -6.51 -8.05
N THR A 57 21.44 -5.68 -8.02
CA THR A 57 22.31 -5.45 -6.86
C THR A 57 21.89 -4.25 -5.99
N HIS A 58 20.93 -3.44 -6.46
CA HIS A 58 20.36 -2.29 -5.76
C HIS A 58 18.91 -2.51 -5.33
N THR A 59 18.50 -3.75 -5.10
CA THR A 59 17.47 -3.95 -4.07
C THR A 59 18.17 -3.69 -2.73
N PRO A 60 18.02 -2.53 -2.06
CA PRO A 60 18.09 -2.57 -0.62
C PRO A 60 16.93 -3.47 -0.26
N THR A 61 17.21 -4.76 -0.05
CA THR A 61 16.23 -5.67 0.52
C THR A 61 15.78 -4.92 1.76
N LEU A 62 14.49 -4.61 1.87
CA LEU A 62 13.96 -3.93 3.05
C LEU A 62 14.51 -4.65 4.30
N GLU A 63 14.66 -5.98 4.23
CA GLU A 63 15.38 -6.88 5.15
C GLU A 63 16.80 -6.44 5.60
N SER A 64 17.64 -5.85 4.75
CA SER A 64 18.99 -5.37 5.12
C SER A 64 18.94 -4.07 5.92
N LYS A 65 18.01 -3.16 5.59
CA LYS A 65 17.74 -1.92 6.35
C LYS A 65 16.99 -2.21 7.66
N ILE A 66 16.09 -3.18 7.62
CA ILE A 66 15.32 -3.73 8.74
C ILE A 66 16.22 -4.48 9.74
N GLY A 67 17.28 -5.13 9.27
CA GLY A 67 18.26 -5.81 10.11
C GLY A 67 18.86 -4.91 11.20
N PHE A 68 18.92 -3.60 10.96
CA PHE A 68 19.39 -2.59 11.93
C PHE A 68 18.37 -2.25 13.04
N CYS A 69 17.07 -2.51 12.83
CA CYS A 69 16.03 -2.27 13.84
C CYS A 69 15.93 -3.37 14.91
N ARG A 70 16.73 -4.44 14.81
CA ARG A 70 16.64 -5.63 15.67
C ARG A 70 16.97 -5.41 17.16
N LYS A 71 17.53 -4.26 17.53
CA LYS A 71 17.64 -3.73 18.90
C LYS A 71 18.27 -2.34 18.82
N PRO A 72 17.53 -1.24 19.04
CA PRO A 72 18.20 0.02 19.32
C PRO A 72 18.74 -0.09 20.75
N SER A 73 19.99 -0.55 20.88
CA SER A 73 20.79 -0.08 22.00
C SER A 73 20.92 1.44 21.82
N ILE A 74 20.89 2.21 22.91
CA ILE A 74 20.85 3.68 22.87
C ILE A 74 22.01 4.28 22.03
N ALA A 75 23.07 3.51 21.80
CA ALA A 75 24.22 3.87 20.98
C ALA A 75 24.01 3.73 19.45
N ASP A 76 23.19 2.78 18.97
CA ASP A 76 23.00 2.50 17.53
C ASP A 76 21.87 3.34 16.90
N SER A 77 21.22 4.17 17.72
CA SER A 77 20.02 4.92 17.34
C SER A 77 20.27 6.09 16.38
N VAL A 78 21.52 6.44 16.03
CA VAL A 78 21.84 7.70 15.33
C VAL A 78 21.64 7.61 13.81
N GLU A 79 21.85 6.45 13.17
CA GLU A 79 21.79 6.29 11.70
C GLU A 79 20.33 6.21 11.18
N LEU A 80 19.41 5.63 11.95
CA LEU A 80 17.99 5.49 11.60
C LEU A 80 17.22 6.83 11.53
N TYR A 81 17.70 7.88 12.18
CA TYR A 81 17.02 9.18 12.19
C TYR A 81 17.24 10.01 10.92
N GLU A 82 18.23 9.67 10.08
CA GLU A 82 18.49 10.44 8.85
C GLU A 82 17.50 10.08 7.72
N GLU A 83 16.94 8.87 7.72
CA GLU A 83 15.99 8.37 6.71
C GLU A 83 14.50 8.44 7.15
N LEU A 84 14.24 8.69 8.44
CA LEU A 84 12.89 8.81 9.01
C LEU A 84 12.30 10.20 8.74
N LEU A 85 11.25 10.27 7.93
CA LEU A 85 10.56 11.53 7.61
C LEU A 85 9.81 12.09 8.82
N PHE A 86 8.90 11.28 9.37
CA PHE A 86 8.09 11.57 10.54
C PHE A 86 7.39 10.27 10.96
N CYS A 87 6.72 10.29 12.10
CA CYS A 87 5.82 9.20 12.46
C CYS A 87 4.46 9.71 12.91
N MET A 88 3.47 8.86 12.72
CA MET A 88 2.06 9.12 12.97
C MET A 88 1.56 8.28 14.13
N ALA A 89 0.77 8.91 15.02
CA ALA A 89 0.11 8.22 16.11
C ALA A 89 -1.31 8.77 16.36
N THR A 90 -2.18 7.92 16.92
CA THR A 90 -3.56 8.29 17.26
C THR A 90 -3.62 9.05 18.59
N HIS A 91 -4.24 10.24 18.64
CA HIS A 91 -4.32 11.00 19.90
C HIS A 91 -5.43 12.08 19.92
N GLY A 92 -6.63 11.77 20.43
CA GLY A 92 -7.68 12.73 20.89
C GLY A 92 -8.13 13.82 19.89
N LYS A 93 -9.22 14.58 20.20
CA LYS A 93 -9.92 15.58 19.33
C LYS A 93 -9.14 16.85 18.88
N ALA A 94 -7.82 16.79 18.66
CA ALA A 94 -6.99 17.93 18.29
C ALA A 94 -6.68 18.06 16.78
N LYS A 95 -6.49 19.31 16.32
CA LYS A 95 -5.96 19.63 14.98
C LYS A 95 -4.56 19.06 14.80
N SER A 96 -4.24 18.61 13.59
CA SER A 96 -2.91 18.18 13.17
C SER A 96 -1.86 19.26 13.48
N LYS A 97 -0.79 18.86 14.19
CA LYS A 97 0.29 19.77 14.57
C LYS A 97 1.63 19.06 14.54
N LEU A 98 2.62 19.69 13.94
CA LEU A 98 4.00 19.22 14.03
C LEU A 98 4.57 19.47 15.43
N ILE A 99 4.92 18.39 16.14
CA ILE A 99 5.56 18.45 17.46
C ILE A 99 7.02 18.00 17.32
N PRO A 100 8.00 18.89 17.54
CA PRO A 100 9.40 18.48 17.59
C PRO A 100 9.68 17.62 18.83
N SER A 101 10.41 16.51 18.68
CA SER A 101 10.96 15.71 19.80
C SER A 101 9.94 15.08 20.77
N ALA A 102 8.79 14.63 20.25
CA ALA A 102 7.82 13.86 21.03
C ALA A 102 8.31 12.41 21.26
N PHE A 103 7.81 11.78 22.31
CA PHE A 103 7.99 10.33 22.53
C PHE A 103 7.20 9.56 21.46
N VAL A 104 7.79 8.50 20.90
CA VAL A 104 7.14 7.67 19.86
C VAL A 104 6.12 6.74 20.52
N PRO A 105 4.81 6.88 20.26
CA PRO A 105 3.81 5.98 20.81
C PRO A 105 4.01 4.56 20.28
N ASN A 106 3.61 3.56 21.06
CA ASN A 106 3.81 2.18 20.66
C ASN A 106 2.99 1.77 19.41
N ASP A 107 1.85 2.42 19.17
CA ASP A 107 0.94 2.10 18.06
C ASP A 107 1.14 3.08 16.90
N SER A 108 2.41 3.31 16.52
CA SER A 108 2.75 4.31 15.51
C SER A 108 3.08 3.70 14.15
N VAL A 109 3.06 4.54 13.11
CA VAL A 109 3.58 4.21 11.77
C VAL A 109 4.84 5.02 11.51
N LEU A 110 5.93 4.32 11.17
CA LEU A 110 7.18 4.91 10.68
C LEU A 110 7.06 5.18 9.18
N VAL A 111 7.42 6.39 8.76
CA VAL A 111 7.49 6.79 7.34
C VAL A 111 8.95 6.89 6.91
N ILE A 112 9.40 5.98 6.07
CA ILE A 112 10.79 5.83 5.65
C ILE A 112 10.91 6.21 4.18
N LEU A 113 11.88 7.06 3.83
CA LEU A 113 12.14 7.42 2.44
C LEU A 113 12.64 6.21 1.66
N ASN A 114 12.11 6.02 0.44
CA ASN A 114 12.75 5.13 -0.51
C ASN A 114 13.92 5.87 -1.17
N GLU A 115 15.14 5.37 -1.00
CA GLU A 115 16.36 5.94 -1.61
C GLU A 115 16.38 5.83 -3.12
N THR A 116 15.64 4.86 -3.66
CA THR A 116 15.46 4.62 -5.08
C THR A 116 13.96 4.68 -5.38
N PRO A 117 13.34 5.86 -5.30
CA PRO A 117 11.91 5.99 -5.48
C PRO A 117 11.53 5.59 -6.91
N ILE A 118 10.53 4.71 -7.02
CA ILE A 118 9.96 4.32 -8.32
C ILE A 118 9.17 5.48 -8.94
N ASP A 119 8.41 6.20 -8.12
CA ASP A 119 7.61 7.36 -8.51
C ASP A 119 7.70 8.46 -7.43
N TYR A 120 7.14 9.64 -7.70
CA TYR A 120 7.12 10.77 -6.80
C TYR A 120 6.52 10.40 -5.43
N GLY A 121 7.23 10.78 -4.37
CA GLY A 121 6.79 10.56 -3.00
C GLY A 121 6.80 9.11 -2.56
N HIS A 122 7.52 8.21 -3.25
CA HIS A 122 7.66 6.81 -2.84
C HIS A 122 8.30 6.70 -1.45
N VAL A 123 7.53 6.18 -0.49
CA VAL A 123 7.95 5.90 0.90
C VAL A 123 7.52 4.50 1.33
N PHE A 124 8.19 3.95 2.34
CA PHE A 124 7.75 2.77 3.08
C PHE A 124 7.04 3.18 4.38
N LEU A 125 5.96 2.47 4.70
CA LEU A 125 5.14 2.66 5.89
C LEU A 125 5.18 1.38 6.71
N VAL A 126 5.79 1.47 7.89
CA VAL A 126 6.09 0.29 8.73
C VAL A 126 5.48 0.49 10.12
N PRO A 127 4.85 -0.53 10.73
CA PRO A 127 4.40 -0.43 12.11
C PRO A 127 5.60 -0.25 13.06
N PHE A 128 5.52 0.73 13.96
CA PHE A 128 6.59 1.04 14.92
C PHE A 128 6.82 -0.08 15.93
N ARG A 129 5.75 -0.81 16.30
CA ARG A 129 5.82 -2.01 17.12
C ARG A 129 6.49 -3.14 16.33
N TRP A 130 7.82 -3.07 16.34
CA TRP A 130 8.72 -4.10 15.87
C TRP A 130 8.75 -5.28 16.84
N ASN A 131 7.62 -5.95 17.04
CA ASN A 131 7.68 -7.32 17.53
C ASN A 131 7.70 -8.22 16.30
N SER A 132 8.67 -9.13 16.27
CA SER A 132 8.99 -10.12 15.20
C SER A 132 7.85 -11.08 14.82
N HIS A 133 6.61 -10.76 15.21
CA HIS A 133 5.43 -11.61 15.13
C HIS A 133 4.26 -10.95 14.39
N VAL A 134 4.29 -9.64 14.09
CA VAL A 134 3.23 -9.01 13.27
C VAL A 134 3.47 -9.35 11.80
N LYS A 135 2.90 -10.48 11.39
CA LYS A 135 2.94 -10.98 9.99
C LYS A 135 1.64 -10.74 9.23
N HIS A 136 0.59 -10.34 9.94
CA HIS A 136 -0.75 -10.22 9.40
C HIS A 136 -1.23 -8.78 9.51
N LEU A 137 -2.02 -8.37 8.53
CA LEU A 137 -2.59 -7.03 8.49
C LEU A 137 -3.64 -6.86 9.59
N ASP A 138 -3.31 -6.15 10.65
CA ASP A 138 -4.26 -5.80 11.69
C ASP A 138 -5.08 -4.54 11.34
N ALA A 139 -6.30 -4.45 11.89
CA ALA A 139 -7.22 -3.35 11.65
C ALA A 139 -6.70 -2.01 12.19
N THR A 140 -5.88 -2.01 13.23
CA THR A 140 -5.35 -0.77 13.81
C THR A 140 -4.33 -0.13 12.87
N PHE A 141 -3.43 -0.93 12.31
CA PHE A 141 -2.44 -0.49 11.34
C PHE A 141 -3.11 -0.03 10.05
N LEU A 142 -4.02 -0.83 9.48
CA LEU A 142 -4.75 -0.42 8.28
C LEU A 142 -5.56 0.87 8.51
N ALA A 143 -6.18 1.05 9.68
CA ALA A 143 -6.92 2.25 10.02
C ALA A 143 -6.04 3.50 10.04
N MET A 144 -4.80 3.39 10.53
CA MET A 144 -3.85 4.51 10.51
C MET A 144 -3.45 4.89 9.09
N LEU A 145 -3.24 3.90 8.21
CA LEU A 145 -2.87 4.14 6.82
C LEU A 145 -4.03 4.74 6.02
N VAL A 146 -5.24 4.19 6.12
CA VAL A 146 -6.44 4.75 5.48
C VAL A 146 -6.67 6.18 5.95
N LYS A 147 -6.50 6.45 7.25
CA LYS A 147 -6.60 7.80 7.79
C LYS A 147 -5.53 8.73 7.22
N MET A 148 -4.29 8.27 7.05
CA MET A 148 -3.24 9.05 6.37
C MET A 148 -3.70 9.45 4.96
N ALA A 149 -4.28 8.52 4.19
CA ALA A 149 -4.78 8.81 2.85
C ALA A 149 -5.95 9.83 2.86
N VAL A 150 -6.90 9.69 3.80
CA VAL A 150 -8.01 10.64 4.00
C VAL A 150 -7.50 12.06 4.23
N GLU A 151 -6.40 12.17 4.96
CA GLU A 151 -5.86 13.44 5.42
C GLU A 151 -4.89 14.09 4.42
N ILE A 152 -4.16 13.28 3.66
CA ILE A 152 -3.45 13.71 2.45
C ILE A 152 -4.47 14.25 1.43
N ASN A 153 -5.66 13.64 1.38
CA ASN A 153 -6.81 14.12 0.61
C ASN A 153 -6.47 14.36 -0.88
N ASN A 154 -5.59 13.51 -1.44
CA ASN A 154 -5.14 13.58 -2.82
C ASN A 154 -5.57 12.32 -3.58
N HIS A 155 -6.20 12.49 -4.74
CA HIS A 155 -6.61 11.38 -5.61
C HIS A 155 -5.44 10.57 -6.16
N SER A 156 -4.29 11.21 -6.36
CA SER A 156 -3.09 10.55 -6.88
C SER A 156 -2.37 9.71 -5.83
N PHE A 157 -2.67 9.89 -4.53
CA PHE A 157 -1.96 9.18 -3.47
C PHE A 157 -2.50 7.77 -3.29
N HIS A 158 -1.59 6.79 -3.36
CA HIS A 158 -1.92 5.37 -3.24
C HIS A 158 -1.10 4.73 -2.13
N LEU A 159 -1.72 3.75 -1.46
CA LEU A 159 -1.05 2.84 -0.54
C LEU A 159 -1.09 1.44 -1.14
N LEU A 160 0.04 0.74 -1.12
CA LEU A 160 0.19 -0.57 -1.74
C LEU A 160 0.77 -1.56 -0.72
N HIS A 161 0.23 -2.77 -0.68
CA HIS A 161 0.71 -3.84 0.18
C HIS A 161 0.51 -5.20 -0.50
N GLY A 162 1.44 -6.12 -0.29
CA GLY A 162 1.28 -7.52 -0.70
C GLY A 162 1.37 -8.48 0.47
N SER A 163 0.43 -9.41 0.54
CA SER A 163 0.47 -10.50 1.51
C SER A 163 1.37 -11.61 0.99
N SER A 164 2.69 -11.43 1.10
CA SER A 164 3.61 -12.50 0.72
C SER A 164 3.42 -13.70 1.67
N SER A 165 3.38 -14.92 1.12
CA SER A 165 3.33 -16.17 1.87
C SER A 165 4.66 -16.55 2.53
N SER A 166 5.72 -15.75 2.32
CA SER A 166 7.01 -16.00 2.96
C SER A 166 6.91 -15.77 4.47
N ILE A 167 7.21 -16.83 5.23
CA ILE A 167 7.29 -16.88 6.70
C ILE A 167 8.27 -15.83 7.26
N SER A 168 9.16 -15.25 6.44
CA SER A 168 10.11 -14.19 6.82
C SER A 168 9.68 -12.77 6.43
N SER A 169 8.61 -12.60 5.64
CA SER A 169 8.24 -11.29 5.12
C SER A 169 7.61 -10.42 6.20
N GLN A 170 8.13 -9.21 6.32
CA GLN A 170 7.66 -8.23 7.27
C GLN A 170 6.44 -7.48 6.73
N LEU A 171 5.48 -7.15 7.59
CA LEU A 171 4.38 -6.26 7.25
C LEU A 171 4.89 -4.83 7.02
N TYR A 172 4.70 -4.33 5.81
CA TYR A 172 4.84 -2.92 5.44
C TYR A 172 3.87 -2.57 4.31
N PHE A 173 3.66 -1.27 4.11
CA PHE A 173 3.03 -0.71 2.93
C PHE A 173 4.05 0.16 2.19
N GLU A 174 3.91 0.23 0.88
CA GLU A 174 4.48 1.30 0.06
C GLU A 174 3.44 2.39 -0.12
N ALA A 175 3.89 3.62 -0.32
CA ALA A 175 3.02 4.72 -0.67
C ALA A 175 3.69 5.63 -1.68
N CYS A 176 2.94 6.10 -2.68
CA CYS A 176 3.45 6.95 -3.74
C CYS A 176 2.31 7.76 -4.38
N TYR A 177 2.67 8.66 -5.30
CA TYR A 177 1.70 9.39 -6.11
C TYR A 177 1.72 8.90 -7.54
N PHE A 178 0.58 8.42 -8.05
CA PHE A 178 0.39 8.15 -9.47
C PHE A 178 -0.30 9.31 -10.15
N SER A 179 0.27 9.75 -11.27
CA SER A 179 -0.30 10.84 -12.06
C SER A 179 -1.61 10.45 -12.76
N ASN A 180 -1.79 9.16 -13.05
CA ASN A 180 -2.99 8.60 -13.68
C ASN A 180 -3.54 7.46 -12.80
N PRO A 181 -4.85 7.17 -12.85
CA PRO A 181 -5.40 5.98 -12.24
C PRO A 181 -4.72 4.72 -12.78
N LEU A 182 -4.60 3.70 -11.94
CA LEU A 182 -4.09 2.40 -12.35
C LEU A 182 -5.14 1.66 -13.19
N ALA A 183 -4.70 0.70 -14.01
CA ALA A 183 -5.56 -0.03 -14.94
C ALA A 183 -6.78 -0.65 -14.23
N VAL A 184 -6.57 -1.28 -13.07
CA VAL A 184 -7.64 -1.90 -12.27
C VAL A 184 -8.71 -0.90 -11.82
N GLU A 185 -8.36 0.38 -11.65
CA GLU A 185 -9.28 1.41 -11.18
C GLU A 185 -10.18 1.96 -12.29
N LEU A 186 -9.83 1.68 -13.55
CA LEU A 186 -10.60 2.09 -14.73
C LEU A 186 -11.67 1.07 -15.13
N MET A 187 -11.66 -0.09 -14.49
CA MET A 187 -12.49 -1.23 -14.87
C MET A 187 -13.93 -1.10 -14.37
N PRO A 188 -14.90 -1.70 -15.08
CA PRO A 188 -16.29 -1.74 -14.64
C PRO A 188 -16.44 -2.51 -13.32
N LEU A 189 -17.47 -2.17 -12.56
CA LEU A 189 -17.74 -2.71 -11.24
C LEU A 189 -19.12 -3.35 -11.19
N GLU A 190 -19.20 -4.54 -10.60
CA GLU A 190 -20.47 -5.17 -10.24
C GLU A 190 -20.62 -5.18 -8.72
N THR A 191 -21.64 -4.50 -8.22
CA THR A 191 -21.95 -4.51 -6.78
C THR A 191 -22.73 -5.76 -6.44
N PHE A 192 -22.19 -6.58 -5.53
CA PHE A 192 -22.88 -7.77 -5.01
C PHE A 192 -23.26 -7.64 -3.53
N PHE A 193 -22.76 -6.60 -2.84
CA PHE A 193 -23.15 -6.29 -1.47
C PHE A 193 -23.23 -4.78 -1.25
N THR A 194 -24.28 -4.34 -0.55
CA THR A 194 -24.44 -2.96 -0.07
C THR A 194 -25.09 -2.99 1.31
N ASP A 195 -24.49 -2.25 2.24
CA ASP A 195 -25.10 -1.95 3.53
C ASP A 195 -25.40 -0.45 3.61
N GLU A 196 -26.69 -0.11 3.57
CA GLU A 196 -27.16 1.28 3.63
C GLU A 196 -26.88 1.94 4.98
N GLN A 197 -26.81 1.18 6.08
CA GLN A 197 -26.60 1.73 7.41
C GLN A 197 -25.16 2.17 7.61
N THR A 198 -24.20 1.34 7.17
CA THR A 198 -22.77 1.68 7.26
C THR A 198 -22.27 2.44 6.02
N GLY A 199 -23.04 2.46 4.94
CA GLY A 199 -22.64 3.04 3.65
C GLY A 199 -21.49 2.28 3.00
N ILE A 200 -21.37 0.98 3.29
CA ILE A 200 -20.31 0.11 2.76
C ILE A 200 -20.83 -0.59 1.51
N ARG A 201 -20.00 -0.61 0.46
CA ARG A 201 -20.26 -1.34 -0.77
C ARG A 201 -19.12 -2.28 -1.06
N ILE A 202 -19.44 -3.50 -1.49
CA ILE A 202 -18.46 -4.45 -2.00
C ILE A 202 -18.80 -4.77 -3.45
N CYS A 203 -17.80 -4.60 -4.31
CA CYS A 203 -17.93 -4.81 -5.74
C CYS A 203 -16.91 -5.85 -6.22
N ALA A 204 -17.26 -6.61 -7.24
CA ALA A 204 -16.30 -7.30 -8.09
C ALA A 204 -15.83 -6.33 -9.19
N VAL A 205 -14.53 -6.33 -9.47
CA VAL A 205 -13.98 -5.67 -10.65
C VAL A 205 -14.15 -6.60 -11.84
N LEU A 206 -14.85 -6.13 -12.86
CA LEU A 206 -15.13 -6.88 -14.08
C LEU A 206 -14.04 -6.64 -15.13
N ASP A 207 -13.93 -7.57 -16.08
CA ASP A 207 -13.05 -7.46 -17.27
C ASP A 207 -11.56 -7.22 -16.97
N TYR A 208 -11.12 -7.49 -15.74
CA TYR A 208 -9.73 -7.39 -15.34
C TYR A 208 -9.10 -8.78 -15.17
N PRO A 209 -7.83 -9.00 -15.57
CA PRO A 209 -7.27 -10.35 -15.66
C PRO A 209 -7.06 -11.02 -14.29
N ILE A 210 -6.86 -10.21 -13.24
CA ILE A 210 -6.75 -10.67 -11.86
C ILE A 210 -8.05 -10.42 -11.10
N LYS A 211 -8.61 -11.48 -10.50
CA LYS A 211 -9.83 -11.42 -9.72
C LYS A 211 -9.66 -10.44 -8.57
N THR A 212 -10.49 -9.40 -8.55
CA THR A 212 -10.33 -8.26 -7.66
C THR A 212 -11.64 -7.87 -7.03
N LEU A 213 -11.60 -7.58 -5.73
CA LEU A 213 -12.70 -7.00 -4.98
C LEU A 213 -12.40 -5.53 -4.68
N LEU A 214 -13.43 -4.69 -4.75
CA LEU A 214 -13.39 -3.31 -4.29
C LEU A 214 -14.29 -3.17 -3.06
N PHE A 215 -13.71 -2.70 -1.97
CA PHE A 215 -14.43 -2.24 -0.78
C PHE A 215 -14.46 -0.72 -0.78
N GLU A 216 -15.65 -0.13 -0.67
CA GLU A 216 -15.83 1.32 -0.69
C GLU A 216 -16.69 1.79 0.48
N SER A 217 -16.31 2.92 1.08
CA SER A 217 -17.17 3.68 1.99
C SER A 217 -16.93 5.18 1.86
N ASN A 218 -18.01 5.97 1.91
CA ASN A 218 -17.94 7.42 1.82
C ASN A 218 -17.71 8.12 3.18
N HIS A 219 -17.96 7.44 4.29
CA HIS A 219 -17.90 8.07 5.61
C HIS A 219 -17.54 7.11 6.77
N ASN A 220 -17.73 5.80 6.61
CA ASN A 220 -17.47 4.82 7.67
C ASN A 220 -16.18 4.04 7.44
N PHE A 221 -15.05 4.76 7.39
CA PHE A 221 -13.73 4.16 7.21
C PHE A 221 -13.35 3.14 8.28
N LYS A 222 -13.88 3.28 9.50
CA LYS A 222 -13.61 2.33 10.58
C LYS A 222 -14.19 0.95 10.24
N ALA A 223 -15.47 0.88 9.91
CA ALA A 223 -16.12 -0.38 9.56
C ALA A 223 -15.53 -0.97 8.27
N LEU A 224 -15.19 -0.11 7.28
CA LEU A 224 -14.48 -0.53 6.06
C LEU A 224 -13.17 -1.27 6.39
N VAL A 225 -12.35 -0.67 7.27
CA VAL A 225 -11.07 -1.25 7.69
C VAL A 225 -11.28 -2.53 8.50
N ASP A 226 -12.22 -2.55 9.45
CA ASP A 226 -12.51 -3.73 10.28
C ASP A 226 -12.92 -4.94 9.40
N ILE A 227 -13.74 -4.70 8.37
CA ILE A 227 -14.16 -5.72 7.41
C ILE A 227 -12.97 -6.22 6.59
N VAL A 228 -12.20 -5.31 5.97
CA VAL A 228 -11.06 -5.67 5.13
C VAL A 228 -10.02 -6.46 5.92
N SER A 229 -9.66 -6.03 7.14
CA SER A 229 -8.68 -6.74 7.97
C SER A 229 -9.15 -8.13 8.40
N ARG A 230 -10.45 -8.32 8.63
CA ARG A 230 -11.01 -9.63 8.95
C ARG A 230 -11.02 -10.57 7.74
N ILE A 231 -11.39 -10.06 6.57
CA ILE A 231 -11.32 -10.81 5.30
C ILE A 231 -9.86 -11.20 5.03
N SER A 232 -8.94 -10.24 5.09
CA SER A 232 -7.50 -10.46 4.95
C SER A 232 -7.01 -11.61 5.83
N SER A 233 -7.41 -11.63 7.10
CA SER A 233 -7.02 -12.69 8.03
C SER A 233 -7.57 -14.07 7.62
N GLN A 234 -8.84 -14.13 7.23
CA GLN A 234 -9.49 -15.37 6.75
C GLN A 234 -8.89 -15.87 5.43
N LEU A 235 -8.52 -14.98 4.50
CA LEU A 235 -7.84 -15.38 3.27
C LEU A 235 -6.50 -16.04 3.56
N LEU A 236 -5.73 -15.54 4.52
CA LEU A 236 -4.47 -16.19 4.91
C LEU A 236 -4.69 -17.57 5.52
N GLU A 237 -5.75 -17.77 6.31
CA GLU A 237 -6.14 -19.10 6.84
C GLU A 237 -6.51 -20.08 5.71
N LEU A 238 -7.10 -19.57 4.62
CA LEU A 238 -7.43 -20.35 3.42
C LEU A 238 -6.25 -20.54 2.46
N ASN A 239 -5.06 -20.02 2.80
CA ASN A 239 -3.92 -19.93 1.89
C ASN A 239 -4.31 -19.23 0.58
N ILE A 240 -4.93 -18.05 0.66
CA ILE A 240 -5.15 -17.19 -0.50
C ILE A 240 -4.29 -15.96 -0.31
N THR A 241 -3.36 -15.74 -1.24
CA THR A 241 -2.54 -14.54 -1.27
C THR A 241 -3.33 -13.39 -1.89
N TYR A 242 -3.10 -12.18 -1.40
CA TYR A 242 -3.76 -10.99 -1.90
C TYR A 242 -2.82 -9.79 -1.85
N ASN A 243 -3.08 -8.83 -2.73
CA ASN A 243 -2.50 -7.50 -2.63
C ASN A 243 -3.60 -6.51 -2.24
N ILE A 244 -3.23 -5.45 -1.53
CA ILE A 244 -4.08 -4.32 -1.20
C ILE A 244 -3.59 -3.09 -1.94
N LEU A 245 -4.53 -2.39 -2.58
CA LEU A 245 -4.34 -1.07 -3.13
C LEU A 245 -5.40 -0.14 -2.52
N VAL A 246 -4.97 0.88 -1.79
CA VAL A 246 -5.86 1.93 -1.27
C VAL A 246 -5.74 3.16 -2.15
N SER A 247 -6.88 3.67 -2.63
CA SER A 247 -6.94 4.85 -3.50
C SER A 247 -8.12 5.76 -3.14
N ASP A 248 -8.33 6.80 -3.96
CA ASP A 248 -9.36 7.82 -3.79
C ASP A 248 -9.43 8.35 -2.35
N ARG A 249 -8.29 8.83 -1.83
CA ARG A 249 -8.18 9.42 -0.49
C ARG A 249 -8.58 8.44 0.62
N GLY A 250 -8.36 7.15 0.44
CA GLY A 250 -8.70 6.12 1.42
C GLY A 250 -10.13 5.61 1.35
N ARG A 251 -10.96 6.06 0.39
CA ARG A 251 -12.35 5.60 0.23
C ARG A 251 -12.46 4.24 -0.43
N LYS A 252 -11.49 3.91 -1.28
CA LYS A 252 -11.47 2.67 -2.05
C LYS A 252 -10.32 1.79 -1.58
N ILE A 253 -10.63 0.54 -1.27
CA ILE A 253 -9.65 -0.50 -0.96
C ILE A 253 -9.88 -1.64 -1.94
N TYR A 254 -8.95 -1.82 -2.86
CA TYR A 254 -8.93 -2.95 -3.78
C TYR A 254 -8.16 -4.10 -3.14
N MET A 255 -8.70 -5.30 -3.26
CA MET A 255 -8.08 -6.55 -2.85
C MET A 255 -7.91 -7.42 -4.08
N LEU A 256 -6.66 -7.55 -4.56
CA LEU A 256 -6.31 -8.27 -5.78
C LEU A 256 -5.88 -9.68 -5.40
N LEU A 257 -6.68 -10.68 -5.76
CA LEU A 257 -6.59 -12.03 -5.26
C LEU A 257 -5.69 -12.87 -6.17
N GLN A 258 -4.70 -13.51 -5.57
CA GLN A 258 -3.75 -14.36 -6.27
C GLN A 258 -3.93 -15.83 -5.85
N ALA A 259 -3.76 -16.73 -6.82
CA ALA A 259 -3.60 -18.14 -6.54
C ALA A 259 -2.25 -18.38 -5.82
N ASN A 260 -2.20 -19.41 -4.97
CA ASN A 260 -0.99 -19.79 -4.26
C ASN A 260 0.20 -19.90 -5.23
N PHE A 261 1.38 -19.49 -4.77
CA PHE A 261 2.69 -19.56 -5.45
C PHE A 261 3.04 -18.42 -6.42
N CYS A 262 2.09 -17.56 -6.80
CA CYS A 262 2.39 -16.34 -7.56
C CYS A 262 2.66 -15.16 -6.61
N SER A 263 3.71 -14.38 -6.91
CA SER A 263 4.16 -13.26 -6.08
C SER A 263 4.26 -11.96 -6.88
N LEU A 264 3.20 -11.67 -7.64
CA LEU A 264 3.09 -10.36 -8.28
C LEU A 264 2.94 -9.28 -7.21
N SER A 265 3.64 -8.18 -7.40
CA SER A 265 3.56 -7.01 -6.52
C SER A 265 2.20 -6.32 -6.64
N ALA A 266 1.86 -5.51 -5.64
CA ALA A 266 0.65 -4.70 -5.69
C ALA A 266 0.66 -3.70 -6.86
N TRP A 267 1.84 -3.25 -7.29
CA TRP A 267 2.03 -2.43 -8.48
C TRP A 267 1.60 -3.17 -9.75
N GLU A 268 2.16 -4.36 -9.97
CA GLU A 268 1.88 -5.19 -11.15
C GLU A 268 0.41 -5.61 -11.19
N CYS A 269 -0.14 -6.07 -10.06
CA CYS A 269 -1.55 -6.40 -9.98
C CYS A 269 -2.44 -5.18 -10.27
N GLY A 270 -2.06 -3.98 -9.82
CA GLY A 270 -2.79 -2.75 -10.15
C GLY A 270 -2.71 -2.35 -11.62
N GLY A 271 -1.74 -2.88 -12.37
CA GLY A 271 -1.52 -2.60 -13.78
C GLY A 271 -0.33 -1.68 -14.06
N TYR A 272 0.60 -1.56 -13.11
CA TYR A 272 1.82 -0.78 -13.23
C TYR A 272 3.04 -1.70 -13.22
N PHE A 273 3.77 -1.74 -14.34
CA PHE A 273 4.85 -2.68 -14.59
C PHE A 273 6.20 -1.99 -14.69
N LEU A 274 7.16 -2.51 -13.94
CA LEU A 274 8.54 -2.04 -13.93
C LEU A 274 9.41 -2.95 -14.79
N PHE A 275 10.11 -2.35 -15.74
CA PHE A 275 11.05 -3.03 -16.61
C PHE A 275 12.46 -2.55 -16.30
N ASN A 276 13.41 -3.49 -16.25
CA ASN A 276 14.83 -3.17 -16.05
C ASN A 276 15.64 -3.24 -17.35
N SER A 277 15.04 -3.75 -18.43
CA SER A 277 15.67 -3.82 -19.75
C SER A 277 14.81 -3.12 -20.80
N GLN A 278 15.46 -2.36 -21.69
CA GLN A 278 14.79 -1.72 -22.83
C GLN A 278 14.09 -2.76 -23.71
N HIS A 279 14.71 -3.93 -23.90
CA HIS A 279 14.17 -4.99 -24.72
C HIS A 279 12.85 -5.57 -24.17
N GLU A 280 12.74 -5.84 -22.86
CA GLU A 280 11.48 -6.30 -22.27
C GLU A 280 10.42 -5.20 -22.28
N PHE A 281 10.83 -3.97 -21.96
CA PHE A 281 9.94 -2.80 -22.06
C PHE A 281 9.35 -2.64 -23.46
N ASP A 282 10.18 -2.72 -24.50
CA ASP A 282 9.74 -2.57 -25.89
C ASP A 282 8.84 -3.71 -26.34
N LYS A 283 9.13 -4.94 -25.92
CA LYS A 283 8.36 -6.15 -26.26
C LYS A 283 7.09 -6.35 -25.44
N ALA A 284 6.92 -5.64 -24.33
CA ALA A 284 5.73 -5.78 -23.50
C ALA A 284 4.47 -5.40 -24.29
N THR A 285 3.51 -6.33 -24.34
CA THR A 285 2.22 -6.20 -25.01
C THR A 285 1.08 -6.40 -24.01
N GLU A 286 -0.12 -5.90 -24.35
CA GLU A 286 -1.32 -6.08 -23.52
C GLU A 286 -1.58 -7.58 -23.28
N ASP A 287 -1.54 -8.40 -24.34
CA ASP A 287 -1.72 -9.87 -24.26
C ASP A 287 -0.71 -10.54 -23.32
N SER A 288 0.58 -10.22 -23.44
CA SER A 288 1.60 -10.84 -22.58
C SER A 288 1.43 -10.52 -21.10
N ILE A 289 0.96 -9.31 -20.79
CA ILE A 289 0.68 -8.87 -19.42
C ILE A 289 -0.64 -9.48 -18.93
N PHE A 290 -1.64 -9.55 -19.81
CA PHE A 290 -2.92 -10.21 -19.54
C PHE A 290 -2.70 -11.66 -19.11
N ASP A 291 -1.95 -12.43 -19.90
CA ASP A 291 -1.63 -13.84 -19.62
C ASP A 291 -0.89 -14.01 -18.28
N LEU A 292 0.06 -13.10 -17.99
CA LEU A 292 0.79 -13.09 -16.71
C LEU A 292 -0.17 -12.91 -15.52
N LEU A 293 -1.06 -11.92 -15.59
CA LEU A 293 -2.02 -11.63 -14.52
C LEU A 293 -3.07 -12.73 -14.38
N CYS A 294 -3.59 -13.27 -15.49
CA CYS A 294 -4.50 -14.41 -15.48
C CYS A 294 -3.87 -15.65 -14.85
N GLY A 295 -2.60 -15.93 -15.17
CA GLY A 295 -1.87 -17.06 -14.59
C GLY A 295 -1.64 -16.95 -13.08
N ALA A 296 -1.63 -15.73 -12.54
CA ALA A 296 -1.49 -15.47 -11.11
C ALA A 296 -2.85 -15.39 -10.37
N SER A 297 -3.96 -15.26 -11.09
CA SER A 297 -5.28 -15.01 -10.51
C SER A 297 -5.91 -16.25 -9.88
N LEU A 298 -6.83 -16.05 -8.94
CA LEU A 298 -7.79 -17.10 -8.56
C LEU A 298 -8.65 -17.52 -9.76
N ASP A 299 -9.08 -18.79 -9.73
CA ASP A 299 -10.12 -19.29 -10.62
C ASP A 299 -11.52 -18.77 -10.23
N THR A 300 -12.51 -19.08 -11.06
CA THR A 300 -13.88 -18.60 -10.86
C THR A 300 -14.49 -19.12 -9.56
N GLU A 301 -14.32 -20.41 -9.26
CA GLU A 301 -14.88 -21.04 -8.05
C GLU A 301 -14.24 -20.45 -6.78
N GLY A 302 -12.92 -20.28 -6.77
CA GLY A 302 -12.20 -19.62 -5.69
C GLY A 302 -12.65 -18.17 -5.50
N PHE A 303 -12.90 -17.44 -6.58
CA PHE A 303 -13.40 -16.06 -6.48
C PHE A 303 -14.81 -15.99 -5.90
N GLU A 304 -15.73 -16.85 -6.36
CA GLU A 304 -17.10 -16.93 -5.84
C GLU A 304 -17.09 -17.30 -4.35
N MET A 305 -16.22 -18.22 -3.93
CA MET A 305 -16.03 -18.56 -2.52
C MET A 305 -15.57 -17.35 -1.69
N VAL A 306 -14.63 -16.54 -2.20
CA VAL A 306 -14.21 -15.30 -1.53
C VAL A 306 -15.33 -14.26 -1.48
N GLN A 307 -16.16 -14.13 -2.52
CA GLN A 307 -17.33 -13.26 -2.49
C GLN A 307 -18.33 -13.67 -1.40
N GLN A 308 -18.60 -14.98 -1.27
CA GLN A 308 -19.47 -15.49 -0.20
C GLN A 308 -18.86 -15.28 1.19
N LEU A 309 -17.56 -15.47 1.34
CA LEU A 309 -16.83 -15.15 2.57
C LEU A 309 -17.02 -13.68 2.96
N CYS A 310 -16.91 -12.76 2.01
CA CYS A 310 -17.14 -11.34 2.24
C CYS A 310 -18.56 -11.09 2.77
N CYS A 311 -19.59 -11.62 2.10
CA CYS A 311 -20.99 -11.49 2.53
C CYS A 311 -21.21 -12.00 3.96
N ASN A 312 -20.66 -13.17 4.29
CA ASN A 312 -20.76 -13.78 5.62
C ASN A 312 -20.11 -12.91 6.70
N ILE A 313 -18.93 -12.36 6.40
CA ILE A 313 -18.22 -11.49 7.34
C ILE A 313 -19.02 -10.22 7.59
N VAL A 314 -19.50 -9.54 6.55
CA VAL A 314 -20.24 -8.28 6.74
C VAL A 314 -21.57 -8.49 7.45
N ALA A 315 -22.28 -9.59 7.15
CA ALA A 315 -23.50 -9.95 7.88
C ALA A 315 -23.27 -10.06 9.39
N SER A 316 -22.08 -10.49 9.83
CA SER A 316 -21.72 -10.56 11.26
C SER A 316 -21.48 -9.21 11.94
N PHE A 317 -21.28 -8.12 11.17
CA PHE A 317 -21.14 -6.75 11.68
C PHE A 317 -22.47 -5.99 11.75
N SER A 318 -23.53 -6.52 11.10
CA SER A 318 -24.84 -5.88 11.00
C SER A 318 -25.80 -6.27 12.14
N ILE A 319 -25.27 -6.83 13.24
CA ILE A 319 -26.02 -7.26 14.44
C ILE A 319 -25.89 -6.21 15.54
#